data_AF-A0A959NLF8-F1
#
_entry.id   AF-A0A959NLF8-F1
#
_cell.length_a   1.000
_cell.length_b   1.000
_cell.length_c   1.000
_cell.angle_alpha   90.00
_cell.angle_beta   90.00
_cell.angle_gamma   90.00
#
_symmetry.space_group_name_H-M   'P 1'
#
loop_
_entity.id
_entity.type
_entity.pdbx_description
1 polymer ?
#
loop_
_entity_poly.entity_id
_entity_poly.type
_entity_poly.pdbx_seq_one_letter_code
_entity_poly.pdbx_strand_id
1 'polypeptide(L)'
;NIVVFRNLKKATDQAITLFSNKEAIDVIIMQPYEDYAEKFNEAYIALLKITPTVNSVNNLISEEDELEFIKAFRELMRLKNTMSTFANFDWEDLAMPEQLFENYKSKYLDLHDKVKTDNQKEKVSILEDVDFELELIHRDEINVTYILKLLTAIKDSKNTDQEAKQKEVVDLLTGESNLRSKRELIEKFIIDNLPDIEDSDNIPQEFEKFWTLEQQKAFDVFVKEENLSSEKTQKLIERYLYAEREPLTDELLDLIEDNKPSVLKRKSIGDRILNKVINFVDTFINGMDG
;
A
#
# COMPACT_ATOMS: atom_id res chain seq x y z
N ASN A 1 -3.64 -4.19 14.38
CA ASN A 1 -3.04 -5.18 15.31
C ASN A 1 -3.32 -4.82 16.76
N ILE A 2 -3.84 -5.74 17.57
CA ILE A 2 -4.05 -5.51 19.01
C ILE A 2 -2.92 -6.22 19.77
N VAL A 3 -1.91 -5.47 20.21
CA VAL A 3 -0.81 -5.98 21.03
C VAL A 3 -1.17 -5.82 22.51
N VAL A 4 -1.20 -6.91 23.25
CA VAL A 4 -1.67 -6.91 24.65
C VAL A 4 -0.58 -7.40 25.60
N PHE A 5 -0.23 -6.59 26.59
CA PHE A 5 0.78 -6.91 27.61
C PHE A 5 0.23 -7.67 28.83
N ARG A 6 -1.03 -8.11 28.77
CA ARG A 6 -1.74 -8.88 29.81
C ARG A 6 -2.51 -10.01 29.15
N ASN A 7 -2.65 -11.16 29.82
CA ASN A 7 -3.41 -12.29 29.29
C ASN A 7 -4.92 -11.97 29.27
N LEU A 8 -5.39 -11.35 28.19
CA LEU A 8 -6.79 -10.99 27.96
C LEU A 8 -7.58 -12.08 27.24
N LYS A 9 -6.95 -13.19 26.84
CA LYS A 9 -7.58 -14.25 26.03
C LYS A 9 -8.94 -14.67 26.60
N LYS A 10 -9.01 -14.95 27.89
CA LYS A 10 -10.24 -15.38 28.56
C LYS A 10 -11.35 -14.30 28.55
N ALA A 11 -10.97 -13.03 28.67
CA ALA A 11 -11.92 -11.91 28.65
C ALA A 11 -12.42 -11.62 27.23
N THR A 12 -11.54 -11.73 26.23
CA THR A 12 -11.88 -11.60 24.81
C THR A 12 -12.81 -12.75 24.36
N ASP A 13 -12.47 -14.00 24.70
CA ASP A 13 -13.28 -15.18 24.39
C ASP A 13 -14.70 -15.05 25.00
N GLN A 14 -14.81 -14.53 26.23
CA GLN A 14 -16.07 -14.27 26.91
C GLN A 14 -16.89 -13.15 26.25
N ALA A 15 -16.25 -12.07 25.82
CA ALA A 15 -16.92 -10.96 25.14
C ALA A 15 -17.47 -11.41 23.77
N ILE A 16 -16.69 -12.15 22.99
CA ILE A 16 -17.10 -12.67 21.68
C ILE A 16 -18.27 -13.64 21.81
N THR A 17 -18.23 -14.54 22.81
CA THR A 17 -19.33 -15.49 23.10
C THR A 17 -20.64 -14.78 23.49
N LEU A 18 -20.55 -13.57 24.05
CA LEU A 18 -21.71 -12.78 24.45
C LEU A 18 -22.44 -12.13 23.26
N PHE A 19 -21.73 -11.91 22.15
CA PHE A 19 -22.24 -11.16 20.98
C PHE A 19 -22.33 -11.99 19.69
N SER A 20 -21.82 -13.22 19.66
CA SER A 20 -21.81 -14.09 18.47
C SER A 20 -22.16 -15.57 18.77
N ASN A 21 -22.69 -16.28 17.77
CA ASN A 21 -22.95 -17.73 17.83
C ASN A 21 -21.61 -18.47 18.03
N LYS A 22 -21.56 -19.55 18.84
CA LYS A 22 -20.28 -20.21 19.23
C LYS A 22 -19.42 -20.71 18.07
N GLU A 23 -19.99 -20.93 16.89
CA GLU A 23 -19.28 -21.31 15.66
C GLU A 23 -18.54 -20.13 15.00
N ALA A 24 -18.83 -18.88 15.40
CA ALA A 24 -18.22 -17.68 14.82
C ALA A 24 -16.92 -17.26 15.53
N ILE A 25 -16.49 -17.96 16.58
CA ILE A 25 -15.26 -17.61 17.33
C ILE A 25 -14.02 -17.77 16.43
N ASP A 26 -13.97 -18.85 15.64
CA ASP A 26 -12.87 -19.10 14.68
C ASP A 26 -12.89 -18.16 13.47
N VAL A 27 -14.03 -17.49 13.21
CA VAL A 27 -14.15 -16.49 12.14
C VAL A 27 -13.68 -15.11 12.61
N ILE A 28 -13.74 -14.84 13.91
CA ILE A 28 -13.44 -13.53 14.52
C ILE A 28 -11.98 -13.47 15.02
N ILE A 29 -11.34 -14.61 15.28
CA ILE A 29 -9.96 -14.69 15.77
C ILE A 29 -9.09 -15.28 14.65
N MET A 30 -8.03 -14.56 14.27
CA MET A 30 -7.03 -15.08 13.31
C MET A 30 -6.42 -16.39 13.82
N GLN A 31 -6.17 -17.35 12.93
CA GLN A 31 -5.55 -18.62 13.26
C GLN A 31 -4.08 -18.43 13.71
N PRO A 32 -3.45 -19.44 14.35
CA PRO A 32 -2.01 -19.44 14.57
C PRO A 32 -1.21 -19.20 13.28
N TYR A 33 -0.03 -18.58 13.42
CA TYR A 33 0.87 -18.29 12.29
C TYR A 33 1.21 -19.55 11.49
N GLU A 34 1.46 -20.65 12.19
CA GLU A 34 1.90 -21.94 11.63
C GLU A 34 0.87 -22.51 10.64
N ASP A 35 -0.43 -22.33 10.93
CA ASP A 35 -1.51 -22.77 10.05
C ASP A 35 -1.54 -21.97 8.74
N TYR A 36 -1.19 -20.69 8.78
CA TYR A 36 -1.08 -19.86 7.58
C TYR A 36 0.17 -20.18 6.75
N ALA A 37 1.29 -20.50 7.40
CA ALA A 37 2.52 -20.93 6.73
C ALA A 37 2.33 -22.27 6.00
N GLU A 38 1.64 -23.24 6.61
CA GLU A 38 1.28 -24.50 5.96
C GLU A 38 0.40 -24.27 4.72
N LYS A 39 -0.66 -23.47 4.86
CA LYS A 39 -1.53 -23.09 3.73
C LYS A 39 -0.77 -22.37 2.63
N PHE A 40 0.17 -21.50 2.96
CA PHE A 40 1.01 -20.81 1.98
C PHE A 40 1.87 -21.79 1.19
N ASN A 41 2.46 -22.77 1.87
CA ASN A 41 3.25 -23.82 1.21
C ASN A 41 2.40 -24.72 0.31
N GLU A 42 1.17 -25.06 0.73
CA GLU A 42 0.21 -25.80 -0.11
C GLU A 42 -0.20 -25.00 -1.36
N ALA A 43 -0.52 -23.72 -1.19
CA ALA A 43 -0.85 -22.82 -2.29
C ALA A 43 0.35 -22.64 -3.25
N TYR A 44 1.57 -22.64 -2.73
CA TYR A 44 2.78 -22.59 -3.56
C TYR A 44 2.95 -23.86 -4.38
N ILE A 45 2.73 -25.04 -3.78
CA ILE A 45 2.76 -26.31 -4.51
C ILE A 45 1.68 -26.34 -5.60
N ALA A 46 0.50 -25.78 -5.33
CA ALA A 46 -0.56 -25.63 -6.33
C ALA A 46 -0.13 -24.71 -7.48
N LEU A 47 0.49 -23.56 -7.19
CA LEU A 47 1.04 -22.65 -8.19
C LEU A 47 2.06 -23.37 -9.09
N LEU A 48 2.99 -24.13 -8.51
CA LEU A 48 4.01 -24.86 -9.26
C LEU A 48 3.45 -25.93 -10.22
N LYS A 49 2.24 -26.45 -9.96
CA LYS A 49 1.58 -27.38 -10.90
C LYS A 49 1.10 -26.67 -12.17
N ILE A 50 0.71 -25.41 -12.05
CA ILE A 50 0.28 -24.55 -13.16
C ILE A 50 1.51 -23.98 -13.87
N THR A 51 2.42 -23.37 -13.10
CA THR A 51 3.62 -22.70 -13.60
C THR A 51 4.86 -23.19 -12.82
N PRO A 52 5.49 -24.31 -13.27
CA PRO A 52 6.65 -24.89 -12.57
C PRO A 52 7.85 -23.95 -12.44
N THR A 53 7.93 -22.94 -13.31
CA THR A 53 8.92 -21.86 -13.25
C THR A 53 8.25 -20.52 -13.52
N VAL A 54 8.88 -19.42 -13.09
CA VAL A 54 8.42 -18.05 -13.41
C VAL A 54 8.25 -17.85 -14.92
N ASN A 55 9.19 -18.38 -15.72
CA ASN A 55 9.12 -18.27 -17.17
C ASN A 55 7.97 -19.07 -17.79
N SER A 56 7.45 -20.09 -17.10
CA SER A 56 6.28 -20.85 -17.55
C SER A 56 5.03 -19.98 -17.66
N VAL A 57 4.95 -18.87 -16.91
CA VAL A 57 3.84 -17.91 -17.00
C VAL A 57 3.77 -17.26 -18.39
N ASN A 58 4.92 -16.99 -19.03
CA ASN A 58 4.95 -16.43 -20.39
C ASN A 58 4.49 -17.45 -21.45
N ASN A 59 4.44 -18.74 -21.11
CA ASN A 59 4.09 -19.82 -22.02
C ASN A 59 2.62 -20.25 -21.88
N LEU A 60 1.82 -19.56 -21.06
CA LEU A 60 0.39 -19.81 -20.96
C LEU A 60 -0.27 -19.44 -22.30
N ILE A 61 -1.05 -20.37 -22.85
CA ILE A 61 -1.58 -20.26 -24.22
C ILE A 61 -3.05 -19.82 -24.19
N SER A 62 -3.83 -20.32 -23.22
CA SER A 62 -5.24 -20.00 -23.10
C SER A 62 -5.52 -18.99 -21.99
N GLU A 63 -6.59 -18.20 -22.15
CA GLU A 63 -7.09 -17.30 -21.11
C GLU A 63 -7.53 -18.07 -19.85
N GLU A 64 -7.90 -19.34 -19.99
CA GLU A 64 -8.25 -20.21 -18.85
C GLU A 64 -7.00 -20.55 -18.02
N ASP A 65 -5.87 -20.84 -18.67
CA ASP A 65 -4.59 -21.06 -17.97
C ASP A 65 -4.09 -19.76 -17.28
N GLU A 66 -4.26 -18.61 -17.93
CA GLU A 66 -3.95 -17.29 -17.34
C GLU A 66 -4.83 -17.01 -16.12
N LEU A 67 -6.13 -17.33 -16.18
CA LEU A 67 -7.06 -17.20 -15.07
C LEU A 67 -6.70 -18.11 -13.89
N GLU A 68 -6.31 -19.36 -14.16
CA GLU A 68 -5.88 -20.30 -13.12
C GLU A 68 -4.62 -19.79 -12.40
N PHE A 69 -3.65 -19.28 -13.15
CA PHE A 69 -2.46 -18.64 -12.57
C PHE A 69 -2.85 -17.42 -11.72
N ILE A 70 -3.71 -16.54 -12.21
CA ILE A 70 -4.15 -15.34 -11.49
C ILE A 70 -4.79 -15.72 -10.15
N LYS A 71 -5.69 -16.71 -10.16
CA LYS A 71 -6.35 -17.20 -8.93
C LYS A 71 -5.36 -17.79 -7.94
N ALA A 72 -4.46 -18.64 -8.41
CA ALA A 72 -3.45 -19.28 -7.57
C ALA A 72 -2.49 -18.25 -6.94
N PHE A 73 -2.07 -17.25 -7.71
CA PHE A 73 -1.19 -16.20 -7.19
C PHE A 73 -1.90 -15.23 -6.24
N ARG A 74 -3.17 -14.90 -6.47
CA ARG A 74 -4.00 -14.13 -5.53
C ARG A 74 -4.09 -14.79 -4.16
N GLU A 75 -4.30 -16.10 -4.13
CA GLU A 75 -4.34 -16.86 -2.88
C GLU A 75 -3.03 -16.73 -2.09
N LEU A 76 -1.89 -16.85 -2.76
CA LEU A 76 -0.58 -16.63 -2.16
C LEU A 76 -0.42 -15.21 -1.61
N MET A 77 -0.83 -14.17 -2.36
CA MET A 77 -0.77 -12.79 -1.89
C MET A 77 -1.62 -12.55 -0.64
N ARG A 78 -2.83 -13.11 -0.58
CA ARG A 78 -3.71 -13.01 0.61
C ARG A 78 -3.09 -13.66 1.84
N LEU A 79 -2.53 -14.87 1.67
CA LEU A 79 -1.88 -15.60 2.76
C LEU A 79 -0.63 -14.85 3.23
N LYS A 80 0.21 -14.38 2.31
CA LYS A 80 1.37 -13.54 2.61
C LYS A 80 0.96 -12.30 3.40
N ASN A 81 -0.03 -11.55 2.94
CA ASN A 81 -0.49 -10.33 3.60
C ASN A 81 -1.05 -10.57 5.00
N THR A 82 -1.67 -11.73 5.21
CA THR A 82 -2.15 -12.14 6.53
C THR A 82 -0.96 -12.47 7.44
N MET A 83 -0.01 -13.26 6.95
CA MET A 83 1.19 -13.64 7.68
C MET A 83 2.09 -12.44 8.02
N SER A 84 2.21 -11.44 7.14
CA SER A 84 2.99 -10.23 7.42
C SER A 84 2.45 -9.40 8.60
N THR A 85 1.23 -9.66 9.07
CA THR A 85 0.71 -9.00 10.29
C THR A 85 1.23 -9.62 11.59
N PHE A 86 1.85 -10.80 11.53
CA PHE A 86 2.43 -11.47 12.69
C PHE A 86 3.87 -10.97 12.94
N ALA A 87 4.18 -10.67 14.19
CA ALA A 87 5.49 -10.11 14.57
C ALA A 87 6.67 -11.09 14.38
N ASN A 88 6.39 -12.39 14.23
CA ASN A 88 7.35 -13.46 14.03
C ASN A 88 7.38 -13.99 12.59
N PHE A 89 6.80 -13.26 11.63
CA PHE A 89 6.87 -13.65 10.22
C PHE A 89 8.31 -13.61 9.72
N ASP A 90 8.77 -14.73 9.17
CA ASP A 90 10.04 -14.84 8.44
C ASP A 90 9.83 -15.60 7.13
N TRP A 91 10.50 -15.18 6.06
CA TRP A 91 10.51 -15.88 4.79
C TRP A 91 11.30 -17.19 4.86
N GLU A 92 12.21 -17.35 5.82
CA GLU A 92 12.95 -18.61 6.04
C GLU A 92 12.03 -19.77 6.46
N ASP A 93 10.85 -19.48 7.02
CA ASP A 93 9.86 -20.47 7.44
C ASP A 93 9.02 -21.02 6.25
N LEU A 94 9.18 -20.45 5.04
CA LEU A 94 8.38 -20.76 3.87
C LEU A 94 9.18 -21.55 2.81
N ALA A 95 8.49 -22.43 2.08
CA ALA A 95 9.09 -23.21 1.00
C ALA A 95 9.37 -22.36 -0.25
N MET A 96 8.66 -21.24 -0.42
CA MET A 96 8.90 -20.26 -1.49
C MET A 96 9.85 -19.16 -0.99
N PRO A 97 10.99 -18.92 -1.65
CA PRO A 97 11.84 -17.77 -1.34
C PRO A 97 11.17 -16.45 -1.71
N GLU A 98 11.45 -15.39 -0.94
CA GLU A 98 10.94 -14.02 -1.19
C GLU A 98 11.20 -13.54 -2.62
N GLN A 99 12.43 -13.68 -3.11
CA GLN A 99 12.78 -13.27 -4.48
C GLN A 99 11.96 -14.01 -5.54
N LEU A 100 11.58 -15.27 -5.27
CA LEU A 100 10.76 -16.04 -6.19
C LEU A 100 9.31 -15.55 -6.18
N PHE A 101 8.78 -15.19 -5.01
CA PHE A 101 7.47 -14.55 -4.87
C PHE A 101 7.41 -13.26 -5.69
N GLU A 102 8.41 -12.38 -5.55
CA GLU A 102 8.49 -11.13 -6.30
C GLU A 102 8.59 -11.35 -7.82
N ASN A 103 9.33 -12.39 -8.26
CA ASN A 103 9.42 -12.72 -9.67
C ASN A 103 8.06 -13.17 -10.26
N TYR A 104 7.25 -13.93 -9.51
CA TYR A 104 5.89 -14.28 -9.92
C TYR A 104 4.93 -13.09 -9.86
N LYS A 105 5.10 -12.19 -8.89
CA LYS A 105 4.36 -10.93 -8.79
C LYS A 105 4.59 -10.04 -10.00
N SER A 106 5.81 -9.92 -10.50
CA SER A 106 6.08 -9.20 -11.75
C SER A 106 5.32 -9.82 -12.93
N LYS A 107 5.29 -11.15 -13.05
CA LYS A 107 4.54 -11.85 -14.10
C LYS A 107 3.02 -11.67 -13.97
N TYR A 108 2.52 -11.58 -12.74
CA TYR A 108 1.13 -11.28 -12.46
C TYR A 108 0.73 -9.87 -12.92
N LEU A 109 1.60 -8.88 -12.68
CA LEU A 109 1.42 -7.51 -13.16
C LEU A 109 1.51 -7.43 -14.70
N ASP A 110 2.46 -8.15 -15.32
CA ASP A 110 2.57 -8.25 -16.78
C ASP A 110 1.23 -8.74 -17.41
N LEU A 111 0.58 -9.72 -16.78
CA LEU A 111 -0.72 -10.23 -17.24
C LEU A 111 -1.86 -9.22 -17.06
N HIS A 112 -1.90 -8.48 -15.95
CA HIS A 112 -2.85 -7.39 -15.77
C HIS A 112 -2.71 -6.33 -16.88
N ASP A 113 -1.48 -5.92 -17.17
CA ASP A 113 -1.20 -4.90 -18.18
C ASP A 113 -1.51 -5.39 -19.60
N LYS A 114 -1.25 -6.67 -19.87
CA LYS A 114 -1.67 -7.34 -21.11
C LYS A 114 -3.19 -7.27 -21.28
N VAL A 115 -3.96 -7.71 -20.28
CA VAL A 115 -5.43 -7.69 -20.32
C VAL A 115 -5.94 -6.26 -20.55
N LYS A 116 -5.42 -5.28 -19.80
CA LYS A 116 -5.79 -3.87 -19.94
C LYS A 116 -5.49 -3.28 -21.34
N THR A 117 -4.42 -3.74 -21.98
CA THR A 117 -3.98 -3.22 -23.30
C THR A 117 -4.68 -3.92 -24.46
N ASP A 118 -4.95 -5.23 -24.36
CA ASP A 118 -5.65 -6.01 -25.40
C ASP A 118 -7.16 -5.71 -25.48
N ASN A 119 -7.74 -5.08 -24.43
CA ASN A 119 -9.12 -4.57 -24.39
C ASN A 119 -9.47 -3.49 -25.43
N GLN A 120 -8.53 -3.08 -26.30
CA GLN A 120 -8.80 -2.19 -27.43
C GLN A 120 -9.29 -2.92 -28.70
N LYS A 121 -9.35 -4.26 -28.71
CA LYS A 121 -9.79 -5.06 -29.86
C LYS A 121 -11.08 -5.81 -29.51
N GLU A 122 -12.08 -5.77 -30.40
CA GLU A 122 -13.45 -6.32 -30.26
C GLU A 122 -13.53 -7.85 -30.06
N LYS A 123 -13.02 -8.40 -28.95
CA LYS A 123 -13.24 -9.79 -28.53
C LYS A 123 -13.61 -9.84 -27.06
N VAL A 124 -14.63 -10.64 -26.73
CA VAL A 124 -15.04 -10.94 -25.35
C VAL A 124 -13.95 -11.81 -24.72
N SER A 125 -13.14 -11.24 -23.83
CA SER A 125 -12.12 -11.95 -23.07
C SER A 125 -12.67 -12.40 -21.72
N ILE A 126 -12.34 -13.63 -21.30
CA ILE A 126 -12.71 -14.17 -19.98
C ILE A 126 -11.99 -13.39 -18.86
N LEU A 127 -10.89 -12.73 -19.19
CA LEU A 127 -10.06 -11.98 -18.25
C LEU A 127 -10.58 -10.56 -17.98
N GLU A 128 -11.56 -10.06 -18.74
CA GLU A 128 -12.16 -8.72 -18.55
C GLU A 128 -12.85 -8.56 -17.20
N ASP A 129 -13.54 -9.60 -16.73
CA ASP A 129 -14.31 -9.59 -15.48
C ASP A 129 -13.46 -10.06 -14.27
N VAL A 130 -12.17 -10.30 -14.47
CA VAL A 130 -11.27 -10.78 -13.42
C VAL A 130 -10.79 -9.62 -12.58
N ASP A 131 -11.18 -9.63 -11.31
CA ASP A 131 -10.59 -8.74 -10.31
C ASP A 131 -9.15 -9.19 -10.01
N PHE A 132 -8.16 -8.35 -10.32
CA PHE A 132 -6.76 -8.65 -10.03
C PHE A 132 -6.36 -8.35 -8.58
N GLU A 133 -7.25 -7.83 -7.74
CA GLU A 133 -6.96 -7.51 -6.32
C GLU A 133 -5.62 -6.80 -6.14
N LEU A 134 -5.36 -5.77 -6.94
CA LEU A 134 -4.11 -5.00 -6.88
C LEU A 134 -3.88 -4.36 -5.51
N GLU A 135 -4.95 -4.15 -4.73
CA GLU A 135 -4.90 -3.79 -3.31
C GLU A 135 -4.11 -4.76 -2.43
N LEU A 136 -4.01 -6.04 -2.80
CA LEU A 136 -3.16 -7.00 -2.10
C LEU A 136 -1.69 -6.81 -2.41
N ILE A 137 -1.35 -6.26 -3.58
CA ILE A 137 0.02 -5.92 -3.96
C ILE A 137 0.47 -4.65 -3.21
N HIS A 138 -0.47 -3.75 -2.92
CA HIS A 138 -0.23 -2.46 -2.25
C HIS A 138 0.26 -2.56 -0.79
N ARG A 139 0.25 -3.74 -0.15
CA ARG A 139 0.87 -3.92 1.18
C ARG A 139 2.40 -4.11 1.15
N ASP A 140 2.98 -4.39 -0.01
CA ASP A 140 4.44 -4.55 -0.22
C ASP A 140 5.08 -3.33 -0.90
N GLU A 141 4.39 -2.20 -0.87
CA GLU A 141 4.82 -1.00 -1.55
C GLU A 141 5.78 -0.16 -0.69
N ILE A 142 7.08 -0.30 -0.99
CA ILE A 142 8.11 0.75 -0.88
C ILE A 142 8.02 1.53 0.43
N ASN A 143 8.52 0.89 1.48
CA ASN A 143 8.77 1.58 2.73
C ASN A 143 9.76 2.74 2.52
N VAL A 144 9.73 3.75 3.37
CA VAL A 144 10.75 4.81 3.49
C VAL A 144 12.15 4.23 3.33
N THR A 145 12.40 3.04 3.89
CA THR A 145 13.66 2.29 3.76
C THR A 145 14.13 2.09 2.32
N TYR A 146 13.25 1.80 1.36
CA TYR A 146 13.65 1.63 -0.05
C TYR A 146 13.96 2.97 -0.71
N ILE A 147 13.14 4.01 -0.47
CA ILE A 147 13.42 5.38 -0.93
C ILE A 147 14.77 5.84 -0.37
N LEU A 148 15.03 5.64 0.93
CA LEU A 148 16.30 5.98 1.57
C LEU A 148 17.48 5.22 0.96
N LYS A 149 17.33 3.94 0.63
CA LYS A 149 18.37 3.16 -0.08
C LYS A 149 18.66 3.74 -1.46
N LEU A 150 17.63 4.14 -2.22
CA LEU A 150 17.82 4.79 -3.53
C LEU A 150 18.54 6.13 -3.39
N LEU A 151 18.15 6.96 -2.42
CA LEU A 151 18.78 8.25 -2.13
C LEU A 151 20.25 8.08 -1.72
N THR A 152 20.54 7.10 -0.87
CA THR A 152 21.91 6.71 -0.46
C THR A 152 22.73 6.27 -1.68
N ALA A 153 22.16 5.44 -2.55
CA ALA A 153 22.82 4.94 -3.75
C ALA A 153 23.12 6.05 -4.80
N ILE A 154 22.30 7.12 -4.83
CA ILE A 154 22.57 8.33 -5.61
C ILE A 154 23.77 9.06 -4.99
N LYS A 155 23.72 9.35 -3.67
CA LYS A 155 24.77 10.12 -2.99
C LYS A 155 26.15 9.46 -3.06
N ASP A 156 26.20 8.15 -2.85
CA ASP A 156 27.44 7.36 -2.86
C ASP A 156 28.01 7.12 -4.27
N SER A 157 27.25 7.47 -5.31
CA SER A 157 27.73 7.33 -6.70
C SER A 157 28.72 8.42 -7.08
N LYS A 158 29.65 8.09 -7.98
CA LYS A 158 30.63 9.06 -8.50
C LYS A 158 29.90 10.16 -9.28
N ASN A 159 30.37 11.41 -9.18
CA ASN A 159 29.74 12.59 -9.81
C ASN A 159 29.34 12.43 -11.29
N THR A 160 30.05 11.60 -12.07
CA THR A 160 29.70 11.32 -13.49
C THR A 160 28.49 10.41 -13.67
N ASP A 161 28.10 9.62 -12.67
CA ASP A 161 26.97 8.69 -12.71
C ASP A 161 25.76 9.19 -11.90
N GLN A 162 25.91 10.29 -11.14
CA GLN A 162 24.83 10.84 -10.29
C GLN A 162 23.60 11.28 -11.11
N GLU A 163 23.80 12.00 -12.21
CA GLU A 163 22.68 12.41 -13.08
C GLU A 163 21.98 11.20 -13.72
N ALA A 164 22.74 10.16 -14.08
CA ALA A 164 22.18 8.94 -14.65
C ALA A 164 21.35 8.16 -13.62
N LYS A 165 21.86 8.02 -12.39
CA LYS A 165 21.14 7.37 -11.28
C LYS A 165 19.94 8.18 -10.80
N GLN A 166 20.04 9.50 -10.76
CA GLN A 166 18.91 10.37 -10.45
C GLN A 166 17.79 10.13 -11.47
N LYS A 167 18.13 10.08 -12.75
CA LYS A 167 17.17 9.79 -13.81
C LYS A 167 16.56 8.39 -13.68
N GLU A 168 17.38 7.38 -13.39
CA GLU A 168 16.92 6.00 -13.15
C GLU A 168 15.94 5.94 -11.98
N VAL A 169 16.24 6.61 -10.86
CA VAL A 169 15.31 6.69 -9.72
C VAL A 169 14.02 7.40 -10.10
N VAL A 170 14.07 8.54 -10.79
CA VAL A 170 12.85 9.24 -11.25
C VAL A 170 12.02 8.38 -12.22
N ASP A 171 12.67 7.65 -13.11
CA ASP A 171 12.01 6.74 -14.05
C ASP A 171 11.36 5.55 -13.31
N LEU A 172 12.01 5.01 -12.27
CA LEU A 172 11.46 3.98 -11.38
C LEU A 172 10.23 4.49 -10.60
N LEU A 173 10.35 5.68 -9.98
CA LEU A 173 9.24 6.35 -9.28
C LEU A 173 8.05 6.63 -10.22
N THR A 174 8.30 6.76 -11.52
CA THR A 174 7.26 7.01 -12.55
C THR A 174 6.54 5.73 -12.95
N GLY A 175 7.24 4.59 -12.95
CA GLY A 175 6.67 3.26 -13.21
C GLY A 175 5.77 2.76 -12.09
N GLU A 176 5.95 3.28 -10.89
CA GLU A 176 5.27 2.83 -9.67
C GLU A 176 4.03 3.70 -9.36
N SER A 177 2.84 3.09 -9.51
CA SER A 177 1.56 3.81 -9.44
C SER A 177 1.28 4.50 -8.10
N ASN A 178 1.83 3.95 -7.01
CA ASN A 178 1.74 4.38 -5.62
C ASN A 178 2.76 5.46 -5.23
N LEU A 179 3.89 5.53 -5.93
CA LEU A 179 4.87 6.60 -5.75
C LEU A 179 4.57 7.81 -6.60
N ARG A 180 3.61 7.71 -7.53
CA ARG A 180 3.17 8.85 -8.34
C ARG A 180 2.72 10.05 -7.51
N SER A 181 2.03 9.82 -6.39
CA SER A 181 1.61 10.90 -5.48
C SER A 181 2.79 11.51 -4.71
N LYS A 182 3.81 10.70 -4.42
CA LYS A 182 5.03 11.09 -3.67
C LYS A 182 6.16 11.62 -4.55
N ARG A 183 6.08 11.37 -5.87
CA ARG A 183 7.12 11.65 -6.86
C ARG A 183 7.60 13.08 -6.77
N GLU A 184 6.67 14.04 -6.79
CA GLU A 184 7.03 15.46 -6.80
C GLU A 184 7.85 15.84 -5.56
N LEU A 185 7.54 15.24 -4.40
CA LEU A 185 8.26 15.48 -3.15
C LEU A 185 9.64 14.82 -3.15
N ILE A 186 9.74 13.58 -3.63
CA ILE A 186 11.01 12.86 -3.71
C ILE A 186 11.95 13.53 -4.73
N GLU A 187 11.43 13.91 -5.90
CA GLU A 187 12.17 14.65 -6.93
C GLU A 187 12.67 16.00 -6.40
N LYS A 188 11.81 16.72 -5.67
CA LYS A 188 12.18 17.96 -4.97
C LYS A 188 13.26 17.72 -3.91
N PHE A 189 13.19 16.63 -3.15
CA PHE A 189 14.25 16.29 -2.19
C PHE A 189 15.58 16.01 -2.90
N ILE A 190 15.56 15.24 -3.99
CA ILE A 190 16.77 14.90 -4.76
C ILE A 190 17.43 16.14 -5.37
N ILE A 191 16.64 17.10 -5.86
CA ILE A 191 17.18 18.30 -6.52
C ILE A 191 17.62 19.34 -5.48
N ASP A 192 16.81 19.61 -4.46
CA ASP A 192 16.99 20.77 -3.59
C ASP A 192 17.72 20.46 -2.28
N ASN A 193 17.72 19.21 -1.81
CA ASN A 193 18.23 18.86 -0.46
C ASN A 193 19.39 17.85 -0.51
N LEU A 194 19.29 16.83 -1.37
CA LEU A 194 20.31 15.78 -1.48
C LEU A 194 21.73 16.30 -1.83
N PRO A 195 21.92 17.37 -2.63
CA PRO A 195 23.24 17.93 -2.91
C PRO A 195 23.93 18.50 -1.66
N ASP A 196 23.15 19.07 -0.73
CA ASP A 196 23.63 19.76 0.47
C ASP A 196 23.97 18.78 1.61
N ILE A 197 23.55 17.52 1.52
CA ILE A 197 23.86 16.48 2.51
C ILE A 197 25.27 15.96 2.24
N GLU A 198 26.24 16.23 3.12
CA GLU A 198 27.63 15.77 2.91
C GLU A 198 27.81 14.25 3.11
N ASP A 199 27.14 13.68 4.11
CA ASP A 199 27.26 12.28 4.54
C ASP A 199 25.95 11.53 4.29
N SER A 200 26.03 10.39 3.59
CA SER A 200 24.86 9.59 3.25
C SER A 200 24.15 9.00 4.47
N ASP A 201 24.85 8.85 5.60
CA ASP A 201 24.24 8.42 6.87
C ASP A 201 23.23 9.45 7.42
N ASN A 202 23.29 10.72 6.99
CA ASN A 202 22.36 11.77 7.41
C ASN A 202 21.09 11.84 6.54
N ILE A 203 21.03 11.11 5.42
CA ILE A 203 19.89 11.12 4.50
C ILE A 203 18.57 10.77 5.20
N PRO A 204 18.48 9.74 6.08
CA PRO A 204 17.24 9.44 6.78
C PRO A 204 16.68 10.62 7.58
N GLN A 205 17.54 11.31 8.35
CA GLN A 205 17.13 12.41 9.21
C GLN A 205 16.74 13.66 8.41
N GLU A 206 17.52 14.02 7.39
CA GLU A 206 17.19 15.18 6.56
C GLU A 206 15.97 14.91 5.66
N PHE A 207 15.76 13.66 5.22
CA PHE A 207 14.56 13.26 4.49
C PHE A 207 13.31 13.35 5.38
N GLU A 208 13.36 12.81 6.60
CA GLU A 208 12.25 12.92 7.56
C GLU A 208 11.90 14.38 7.84
N LYS A 209 12.90 15.22 8.11
CA LYS A 209 12.73 16.65 8.37
C LYS A 209 12.14 17.39 7.18
N PHE A 210 12.62 17.13 5.96
CA PHE A 210 12.03 17.68 4.74
C PHE A 210 10.57 17.25 4.60
N TRP A 211 10.30 15.97 4.82
CA TRP A 211 8.97 15.39 4.67
C TRP A 211 7.97 15.99 5.66
N THR A 212 8.31 16.09 6.95
CA THR A 212 7.47 16.73 7.98
C THR A 212 7.17 18.18 7.62
N LEU A 213 8.16 18.90 7.08
CA LEU A 213 8.01 20.32 6.73
C LEU A 213 7.09 20.50 5.51
N GLU A 214 7.22 19.67 4.49
CA GLU A 214 6.30 19.68 3.34
C GLU A 214 4.90 19.18 3.70
N GLN A 215 4.78 18.18 4.59
CA GLN A 215 3.50 17.72 5.14
C GLN A 215 2.76 18.85 5.86
N GLN A 216 3.44 19.58 6.76
CA GLN A 216 2.83 20.71 7.48
C GLN A 216 2.41 21.83 6.53
N LYS A 217 3.24 22.17 5.54
CA LYS A 217 2.90 23.16 4.51
C LYS A 217 1.67 22.74 3.72
N ALA A 218 1.62 21.50 3.26
CA ALA A 218 0.49 20.98 2.49
C ALA A 218 -0.79 20.97 3.33
N PHE A 219 -0.69 20.60 4.61
CA PHE A 219 -1.81 20.66 5.55
C PHE A 219 -2.33 22.09 5.75
N ASP A 220 -1.44 23.05 5.96
CA ASP A 220 -1.82 24.46 6.15
C ASP A 220 -2.49 25.06 4.91
N VAL A 221 -2.00 24.71 3.70
CA VAL A 221 -2.61 25.13 2.43
C VAL A 221 -3.99 24.49 2.29
N PHE A 222 -4.10 23.19 2.52
CA PHE A 222 -5.36 22.45 2.47
C PHE A 222 -6.43 23.06 3.40
N VAL A 223 -6.07 23.31 4.66
CA VAL A 223 -6.96 23.88 5.67
C VAL A 223 -7.40 25.29 5.28
N LYS A 224 -6.48 26.13 4.76
CA LYS A 224 -6.80 27.50 4.33
C LYS A 224 -7.69 27.56 3.09
N GLU A 225 -7.41 26.74 2.08
CA GLU A 225 -8.18 26.74 0.82
C GLU A 225 -9.64 26.34 1.02
N GLU A 226 -9.88 25.38 1.90
CA GLU A 226 -11.22 24.85 2.19
C GLU A 226 -11.88 25.52 3.42
N ASN A 227 -11.22 26.51 4.03
CA ASN A 227 -11.67 27.22 5.24
C ASN A 227 -12.06 26.26 6.39
N LEU A 228 -11.19 25.28 6.64
CA LEU A 228 -11.37 24.24 7.63
C LEU A 228 -10.75 24.64 8.97
N SER A 229 -11.20 23.97 10.01
CA SER A 229 -10.60 24.04 11.34
C SER A 229 -9.40 23.13 11.38
N SER A 230 -8.21 23.69 11.58
CA SER A 230 -6.95 22.94 11.67
C SER A 230 -7.06 21.81 12.70
N GLU A 231 -7.52 22.11 13.92
CA GLU A 231 -7.62 21.14 15.01
C GLU A 231 -8.60 20.00 14.72
N LYS A 232 -9.79 20.31 14.18
CA LYS A 232 -10.77 19.27 13.84
C LYS A 232 -10.31 18.42 12.65
N THR A 233 -9.65 19.03 11.68
CA THR A 233 -9.17 18.34 10.48
C THR A 233 -8.07 17.36 10.83
N GLN A 234 -7.13 17.76 11.69
CA GLN A 234 -6.11 16.86 12.22
C GLN A 234 -6.74 15.68 12.96
N LYS A 235 -7.68 15.93 13.90
CA LYS A 235 -8.39 14.85 14.62
C LYS A 235 -9.17 13.92 13.71
N LEU A 236 -9.73 14.44 12.61
CA LEU A 236 -10.43 13.63 11.63
C LEU A 236 -9.47 12.70 10.87
N ILE A 237 -8.32 13.23 10.44
CA ILE A 237 -7.27 12.43 9.78
C ILE A 237 -6.77 11.35 10.74
N GLU A 238 -6.47 11.68 12.00
CA GLU A 238 -6.07 10.70 13.02
C GLU A 238 -7.12 9.60 13.21
N ARG A 239 -8.41 9.95 13.27
CA ARG A 239 -9.51 8.98 13.35
C ARG A 239 -9.62 8.12 12.09
N TYR A 240 -9.45 8.71 10.92
CA TYR A 240 -9.48 8.01 9.64
C TYR A 240 -8.37 6.95 9.57
N LEU A 241 -7.15 7.34 9.94
CA LEU A 241 -5.99 6.45 9.98
C LEU A 241 -6.15 5.33 11.00
N TYR A 242 -6.68 5.63 12.19
CA TYR A 242 -6.84 4.62 13.25
C TYR A 242 -8.01 3.66 13.00
N ALA A 243 -9.12 4.17 12.45
CA ALA A 243 -10.34 3.40 12.28
C ALA A 243 -10.45 2.71 10.91
N GLU A 244 -9.53 3.00 9.97
CA GLU A 244 -9.55 2.54 8.57
C GLU A 244 -10.93 2.71 7.90
N ARG A 245 -11.66 3.76 8.30
CA ARG A 245 -13.02 4.02 7.84
C ARG A 245 -13.10 5.41 7.26
N GLU A 246 -13.58 5.50 6.02
CA GLU A 246 -13.84 6.77 5.35
C GLU A 246 -14.69 7.72 6.22
N PRO A 247 -14.25 8.98 6.38
CA PRO A 247 -15.02 10.00 7.06
C PRO A 247 -16.41 10.18 6.46
N LEU A 248 -17.43 10.32 7.31
CA LEU A 248 -18.77 10.62 6.83
C LEU A 248 -18.87 12.05 6.31
N THR A 249 -19.76 12.29 5.34
CA THR A 249 -20.01 13.62 4.78
C THR A 249 -20.30 14.66 5.86
N ASP A 250 -21.09 14.33 6.88
CA ASP A 250 -21.38 15.29 7.96
C ASP A 250 -20.16 15.58 8.85
N GLU A 251 -19.27 14.62 9.06
CA GLU A 251 -18.01 14.83 9.80
C GLU A 251 -17.08 15.78 9.05
N LEU A 252 -17.01 15.65 7.72
CA LEU A 252 -16.24 16.53 6.83
C LEU A 252 -16.81 17.96 6.79
N LEU A 253 -18.14 18.10 6.78
CA LEU A 253 -18.79 19.41 6.77
C LEU A 253 -18.67 20.14 8.11
N ASP A 254 -18.50 19.41 9.22
CA ASP A 254 -18.28 19.98 10.55
C ASP A 254 -16.85 20.51 10.78
N LEU A 255 -15.95 20.24 9.83
CA LEU A 255 -14.62 20.84 9.77
C LEU A 255 -14.66 22.32 9.39
N ILE A 256 -15.64 22.76 8.58
CA ILE A 256 -15.71 24.12 8.05
C ILE A 256 -15.99 25.12 9.19
N GLU A 257 -15.13 26.12 9.38
CA GLU A 257 -15.25 27.07 10.51
C GLU A 257 -16.35 28.11 10.27
N ASP A 258 -16.56 28.55 9.02
CA ASP A 258 -17.54 29.58 8.67
C ASP A 258 -18.32 29.26 7.39
N ASN A 259 -19.59 29.69 7.33
CA ASN A 259 -20.49 29.55 6.17
C ASN A 259 -20.76 28.09 5.76
N LYS A 260 -21.48 27.34 6.61
CA LYS A 260 -21.92 25.98 6.26
C LYS A 260 -22.64 25.96 4.91
N PRO A 261 -22.30 25.01 4.02
CA PRO A 261 -22.84 25.00 2.68
C PRO A 261 -24.34 24.73 2.67
N SER A 262 -25.02 25.31 1.66
CA SER A 262 -26.44 25.05 1.43
C SER A 262 -26.69 23.56 1.15
N VAL A 263 -27.88 23.08 1.47
CA VAL A 263 -28.27 21.65 1.35
C VAL A 263 -27.92 21.07 -0.02
N LEU A 264 -28.08 21.84 -1.09
CA LEU A 264 -27.77 21.45 -2.47
C LEU A 264 -26.27 21.25 -2.75
N LYS A 265 -25.39 21.93 -2.02
CA LYS A 265 -23.93 21.88 -2.21
C LYS A 265 -23.22 20.96 -1.21
N ARG A 266 -23.91 20.48 -0.18
CA ARG A 266 -23.33 19.63 0.89
C ARG A 266 -22.60 18.41 0.35
N LYS A 267 -23.23 17.66 -0.56
CA LYS A 267 -22.63 16.47 -1.16
C LYS A 267 -21.35 16.82 -1.94
N SER A 268 -21.44 17.77 -2.87
CA SER A 268 -20.30 18.16 -3.70
C SER A 268 -19.12 18.72 -2.88
N ILE A 269 -19.37 19.48 -1.82
CA ILE A 269 -18.31 20.01 -0.96
C ILE A 269 -17.74 18.91 -0.06
N GLY A 270 -18.59 18.04 0.50
CA GLY A 270 -18.15 16.89 1.26
C GLY A 270 -17.25 15.96 0.44
N ASP A 271 -17.67 15.58 -0.77
CA ASP A 271 -16.87 14.74 -1.68
C ASP A 271 -15.54 15.41 -2.05
N ARG A 272 -15.52 16.73 -2.22
CA ARG A 272 -14.29 17.49 -2.49
C ARG A 272 -13.32 17.47 -1.32
N ILE A 273 -13.81 17.70 -0.10
CA ILE A 273 -12.99 17.66 1.12
C ILE A 273 -12.50 16.22 1.35
N LEU A 274 -13.36 15.21 1.16
CA LEU A 274 -12.99 13.80 1.27
C LEU A 274 -11.83 13.45 0.32
N ASN A 275 -11.95 13.80 -0.96
CA ASN A 275 -10.90 13.56 -1.94
C ASN A 275 -9.58 14.25 -1.56
N LYS A 276 -9.64 15.49 -1.03
CA LYS A 276 -8.45 16.18 -0.54
C LYS A 276 -7.83 15.50 0.69
N VAL A 277 -8.64 15.01 1.61
CA VAL A 277 -8.18 14.25 2.79
C VAL A 277 -7.51 12.95 2.36
N ILE A 278 -8.16 12.16 1.49
CA ILE A 278 -7.62 10.91 0.96
C ILE A 278 -6.29 11.17 0.25
N ASN A 279 -6.26 12.13 -0.69
CA ASN A 279 -5.02 12.48 -1.40
C ASN A 279 -3.90 12.94 -0.46
N PHE A 280 -4.23 13.69 0.60
CA PHE A 280 -3.24 14.12 1.60
C PHE A 280 -2.68 12.91 2.37
N VAL A 281 -3.54 11.99 2.79
CA VAL A 281 -3.14 10.75 3.47
C VAL A 281 -2.29 9.86 2.56
N ASP A 282 -2.71 9.65 1.32
CA ASP A 282 -1.99 8.83 0.33
C ASP A 282 -0.61 9.40 0.01
N THR A 283 -0.50 10.72 -0.02
CA THR A 283 0.76 11.41 -0.33
C THR A 283 1.70 11.40 0.86
N PHE A 284 1.24 11.81 2.05
CA PHE A 284 2.14 12.12 3.16
C PHE A 284 2.20 11.09 4.28
N ILE A 285 1.25 10.16 4.35
CA ILE A 285 1.08 9.26 5.50
C ILE A 285 1.20 7.80 5.09
N ASN A 286 0.49 7.36 4.05
CA ASN A 286 0.54 5.98 3.59
C ASN A 286 1.94 5.62 3.08
N GLY A 287 2.56 4.58 3.66
CA GLY A 287 3.90 4.10 3.31
C GLY A 287 5.06 4.90 3.89
N MET A 288 4.79 5.88 4.77
CA MET A 288 5.82 6.69 5.45
C MET A 288 6.12 6.24 6.90
N ASP A 289 5.30 5.35 7.45
CA ASP A 289 5.53 4.74 8.76
C ASP A 289 6.39 3.48 8.59
N GLY A 290 7.65 3.57 9.02
CA GLY A 290 8.62 2.47 9.07
C GLY A 290 9.36 2.44 10.40
#